data_AF-A0A7D5RCW9-F1
#
_entry.id   AF-A0A7D5RCW9-F1
#
_cell.length_a   1.000
_cell.length_b   1.000
_cell.length_c   1.000
_cell.angle_alpha   90.00
_cell.angle_beta   90.00
_cell.angle_gamma   90.00
#
_symmetry.space_group_name_H-M   'P 1'
#
loop_
_entity.id
_entity.type
_entity.pdbx_description
1 polymer ?
#
loop_
_entity_poly.entity_id
_entity_poly.type
_entity_poly.pdbx_seq_one_letter_code
_entity_poly.pdbx_strand_id
1 'polypeptide(L)'
;MMSADAGTVVPGHDKQSKNDKDNNGIPDKGVTVNGHYTSVYAYDNLGDWYWDLGDGRILGSVGSVDELDSDTLTVCDYVVNFRGNFENNPFMDSGWIQNHINCQGYDDNGHYNYLIVHETDPRYRDNPDWSIWGTWEYHVLTESGVGNLVRPMVPP
;
A
#
# COMPACT_ATOMS: atom_id res chain seq x y z
N MET A 1 8.45 -22.95 -17.11
CA MET A 1 7.67 -21.86 -17.71
C MET A 1 6.26 -21.95 -17.16
N MET A 2 5.98 -21.25 -16.06
CA MET A 2 4.62 -21.05 -15.59
C MET A 2 4.14 -19.72 -16.16
N SER A 3 3.17 -19.80 -17.07
CA SER A 3 2.42 -18.64 -17.53
C SER A 3 1.45 -18.28 -16.40
N ALA A 4 1.87 -17.37 -15.53
CA ALA A 4 0.93 -16.68 -14.66
C ALA A 4 0.39 -15.49 -15.46
N ASP A 5 -0.69 -15.70 -16.23
CA ASP A 5 -1.68 -14.63 -16.37
C ASP A 5 -2.31 -14.48 -14.98
N ALA A 6 -1.57 -13.83 -14.07
CA ALA A 6 -2.16 -13.28 -12.89
C ALA A 6 -3.04 -12.15 -13.42
N GLY A 7 -4.35 -12.41 -13.47
CA GLY A 7 -5.35 -11.36 -13.64
C GLY A 7 -5.26 -10.42 -12.45
N THR A 8 -4.26 -9.55 -12.45
CA THR A 8 -4.07 -8.51 -11.46
C THR A 8 -5.26 -7.57 -11.58
N VAL A 9 -6.21 -7.76 -10.67
CA VAL A 9 -7.32 -6.84 -10.48
C VAL A 9 -6.86 -5.73 -9.54
N VAL A 10 -7.53 -4.58 -9.59
CA VAL A 10 -7.28 -3.53 -8.61
C VAL A 10 -7.85 -4.00 -7.26
N PRO A 11 -7.02 -4.24 -6.23
CA PRO A 11 -7.51 -4.72 -4.94
C PRO A 11 -8.47 -3.73 -4.29
N GLY A 12 -9.50 -4.26 -3.61
CA GLY A 12 -10.50 -3.43 -2.96
C GLY A 12 -11.45 -2.70 -3.92
N HIS A 13 -11.33 -2.92 -5.22
CA HIS A 13 -12.23 -2.41 -6.25
C HIS A 13 -13.10 -3.55 -6.79
N ASP A 14 -14.05 -4.00 -5.96
CA ASP A 14 -15.01 -5.02 -6.37
C ASP A 14 -16.13 -4.40 -7.22
N LYS A 15 -15.99 -4.54 -8.55
CA LYS A 15 -17.10 -4.61 -9.51
C LYS A 15 -18.06 -3.41 -9.52
N GLN A 16 -17.56 -2.20 -9.69
CA GLN A 16 -18.41 -1.16 -10.29
C GLN A 16 -18.38 -1.34 -11.81
N SER A 17 -19.33 -2.10 -12.37
CA SER A 17 -19.55 -2.23 -13.83
C SER A 17 -19.76 -0.89 -14.55
N LYS A 18 -19.97 0.19 -13.80
CA LYS A 18 -20.04 1.56 -14.31
C LYS A 18 -18.67 2.11 -14.74
N ASN A 19 -17.61 1.59 -14.13
CA ASN A 19 -16.24 2.09 -14.24
C ASN A 19 -15.34 1.16 -15.03
N ASP A 20 -15.77 -0.08 -15.30
CA ASP A 20 -15.04 -1.12 -16.04
C ASP A 20 -15.98 -1.64 -17.13
N LYS A 21 -15.85 -1.12 -18.36
CA LYS A 21 -16.77 -1.44 -19.47
C LYS A 21 -16.39 -2.73 -20.20
N ASP A 22 -15.10 -3.03 -20.25
CA ASP A 22 -14.57 -4.23 -20.91
C ASP A 22 -14.58 -5.45 -19.97
N ASN A 23 -14.92 -5.26 -18.69
CA ASN A 23 -15.03 -6.27 -17.64
C ASN A 23 -13.71 -7.00 -17.38
N ASN A 24 -12.59 -6.27 -17.49
CA ASN A 24 -11.26 -6.82 -17.24
C ASN A 24 -10.86 -6.79 -15.75
N GLY A 25 -11.68 -6.22 -14.87
CA GLY A 25 -11.42 -6.08 -13.44
C GLY A 25 -10.63 -4.83 -13.05
N ILE A 26 -10.42 -3.91 -13.99
CA ILE A 26 -9.64 -2.69 -13.84
C ILE A 26 -10.51 -1.49 -14.25
N PRO A 27 -10.44 -0.35 -13.54
CA PRO A 27 -11.15 0.85 -13.98
C PRO A 27 -10.69 1.34 -15.37
N ASP A 28 -11.66 1.66 -16.23
CA ASP A 28 -11.47 2.32 -17.51
C ASP A 28 -10.58 3.57 -17.36
N LYS A 29 -9.86 3.91 -18.42
CA LYS A 29 -9.03 5.11 -18.48
C LYS A 29 -9.78 6.39 -18.08
N GLY A 30 -9.15 7.23 -17.26
CA GLY A 30 -9.73 8.48 -16.78
C GLY A 30 -10.73 8.34 -15.63
N VAL A 31 -10.99 7.10 -15.16
CA VAL A 31 -11.90 6.87 -14.04
C VAL A 31 -11.13 6.90 -12.72
N THR A 32 -11.56 7.77 -11.82
CA THR A 32 -11.09 7.78 -10.43
C THR A 32 -11.96 6.89 -9.58
N VAL A 33 -11.35 5.96 -8.86
CA VAL A 33 -12.03 5.05 -7.93
C VAL A 33 -11.47 5.23 -6.52
N ASN A 34 -12.25 4.83 -5.53
CA ASN A 34 -11.74 4.62 -4.17
C ASN A 34 -11.76 3.13 -3.90
N GLY A 35 -10.79 2.64 -3.14
CA GLY A 35 -10.72 1.25 -2.74
C GLY A 35 -10.13 1.08 -1.35
N HIS A 36 -10.35 -0.11 -0.82
CA HIS A 36 -9.91 -0.53 0.50
C HIS A 36 -9.49 -1.99 0.44
N TYR A 37 -8.27 -2.28 0.87
CA TYR A 37 -7.79 -3.65 0.99
C TYR A 37 -6.83 -3.80 2.16
N THR A 38 -6.57 -5.04 2.53
CA THR A 38 -5.61 -5.40 3.57
C THR A 38 -4.44 -6.14 2.96
N SER A 39 -3.26 -5.95 3.53
CA SER A 39 -2.02 -6.62 3.13
C SER A 39 -1.29 -7.08 4.38
N VAL A 40 -0.53 -8.18 4.28
CA VAL A 40 0.25 -8.71 5.40
C VAL A 40 1.69 -8.85 4.96
N TYR A 41 2.59 -8.16 5.65
CA TYR A 41 4.03 -8.34 5.50
C TYR A 41 4.58 -9.01 6.75
N ALA A 42 5.35 -10.08 6.59
CA ALA A 42 5.97 -10.79 7.69
C ALA A 42 7.42 -11.13 7.35
N TYR A 43 8.29 -11.14 8.35
CA TYR A 43 9.70 -11.47 8.18
C TYR A 43 10.30 -12.06 9.45
N ASP A 44 11.46 -12.69 9.30
CA ASP A 44 12.27 -13.18 10.41
C ASP A 44 13.71 -12.65 10.38
N ASN A 45 14.47 -12.97 11.43
CA ASN A 45 15.86 -12.50 11.54
C ASN A 45 16.85 -13.24 10.64
N LEU A 46 16.42 -14.33 10.01
CA LEU A 46 17.21 -15.11 9.05
C LEU A 46 17.19 -14.45 7.66
N GLY A 47 16.36 -13.42 7.49
CA GLY A 47 16.19 -12.68 6.25
C GLY A 47 15.09 -13.26 5.36
N ASP A 48 14.32 -14.22 5.86
CA ASP A 48 13.15 -14.73 5.18
C ASP A 48 11.96 -13.79 5.36
N TRP A 49 11.12 -13.69 4.33
CA TRP A 49 9.97 -12.79 4.33
C TRP A 49 8.83 -13.29 3.46
N TYR A 50 7.63 -12.88 3.84
CA TYR A 50 6.35 -13.15 3.20
C TYR A 50 5.60 -11.82 3.03
N TRP A 51 4.98 -11.61 1.88
CA TRP A 51 4.12 -10.45 1.64
C TRP A 51 2.90 -10.83 0.81
N ASP A 52 1.74 -10.84 1.44
CA ASP A 52 0.45 -10.82 0.75
C ASP A 52 0.10 -9.36 0.38
N LEU A 53 0.05 -9.05 -0.90
CA LEU A 53 -0.26 -7.70 -1.38
C LEU A 53 -1.76 -7.35 -1.28
N GLY A 54 -2.63 -8.31 -0.95
CA GLY A 54 -4.07 -8.11 -0.88
C GLY A 54 -4.81 -8.12 -2.22
N ASP A 55 -4.08 -8.35 -3.32
CA ASP A 55 -4.62 -8.46 -4.69
C ASP A 55 -4.50 -9.87 -5.30
N GLY A 56 -4.23 -10.85 -4.44
CA GLY A 56 -4.01 -12.24 -4.82
C GLY A 56 -2.56 -12.55 -5.23
N ARG A 57 -1.67 -11.56 -5.29
CA ARG A 57 -0.23 -11.78 -5.43
C ARG A 57 0.40 -11.94 -4.05
N ILE A 58 1.25 -12.96 -3.96
CA ILE A 58 2.15 -13.18 -2.83
C ILE A 58 3.57 -13.00 -3.33
N LEU A 59 4.36 -12.22 -2.62
CA LEU A 59 5.79 -12.04 -2.81
C LEU A 59 6.51 -12.56 -1.56
N GLY A 60 7.77 -12.94 -1.67
CA GLY A 60 8.52 -13.43 -0.52
C GLY A 60 9.64 -14.38 -0.89
N SER A 61 10.50 -14.68 0.08
CA SER A 61 11.38 -15.86 0.00
C SER A 61 10.65 -17.16 0.37
N VAL A 62 9.55 -17.05 1.13
CA VAL A 62 8.71 -18.18 1.58
C VAL A 62 7.27 -18.07 1.07
N GLY A 63 6.54 -19.19 1.09
CA GLY A 63 5.16 -19.26 0.57
C GLY A 63 4.08 -18.87 1.57
N SER A 64 4.41 -18.81 2.86
CA SER A 64 3.46 -18.53 3.94
C SER A 64 4.17 -18.03 5.20
N VAL A 65 3.42 -17.40 6.12
CA VAL A 65 3.95 -16.96 7.42
C VAL A 65 4.40 -18.14 8.29
N ASP A 66 3.77 -19.31 8.14
CA ASP A 66 4.09 -20.52 8.92
C ASP A 66 5.48 -21.11 8.58
N GLU A 67 6.10 -20.68 7.48
CA GLU A 67 7.46 -21.07 7.09
C GLU A 67 8.56 -20.21 7.75
N LEU A 68 8.19 -19.09 8.38
CA LEU A 68 9.12 -18.19 9.06
C LEU A 68 9.49 -18.72 10.45
N ASP A 69 10.66 -18.35 10.95
CA ASP A 69 11.08 -18.68 12.32
C ASP A 69 10.19 -17.99 13.36
N SER A 70 9.37 -18.77 14.07
CA SER A 70 8.40 -18.24 15.04
C SER A 70 9.04 -17.48 16.20
N ASP A 71 10.28 -17.81 16.57
CA ASP A 71 10.98 -17.15 17.68
C ASP A 71 11.44 -15.74 17.31
N THR A 72 11.58 -15.47 16.01
CA THR A 72 12.08 -14.21 15.47
C THR A 72 11.14 -13.63 14.43
N LEU A 73 9.85 -13.95 14.54
CA LEU A 73 8.81 -13.49 13.63
C LEU A 73 8.37 -12.06 13.98
N THR A 74 8.31 -11.20 12.98
CA THR A 74 7.56 -9.95 13.01
C THR A 74 6.50 -9.96 11.90
N VAL A 75 5.27 -9.59 12.25
CA VAL A 75 4.14 -9.47 11.32
C VAL A 75 3.61 -8.05 11.37
N CYS A 76 3.40 -7.46 10.21
CA CYS A 76 2.82 -6.14 10.01
C CYS A 76 1.55 -6.25 9.16
N ASP A 77 0.42 -5.92 9.78
CA ASP A 77 -0.87 -5.81 9.12
C ASP A 77 -1.05 -4.42 8.53
N TYR A 78 -1.38 -4.35 7.26
CA TYR A 78 -1.65 -3.12 6.53
C TYR A 78 -3.15 -3.02 6.28
N VAL A 79 -3.72 -1.88 6.65
CA VAL A 79 -5.03 -1.44 6.17
C VAL A 79 -4.79 -0.31 5.18
N VAL A 80 -5.05 -0.59 3.91
CA VAL A 80 -4.76 0.31 2.80
C VAL A 80 -6.06 0.91 2.30
N ASN A 81 -6.11 2.24 2.28
CA ASN A 81 -7.18 3.00 1.64
C ASN A 81 -6.58 3.82 0.52
N PHE A 82 -7.25 3.88 -0.62
CA PHE A 82 -6.76 4.71 -1.72
C PHE A 82 -7.89 5.40 -2.44
N ARG A 83 -7.51 6.47 -3.15
CA ARG A 83 -8.28 7.06 -4.23
C ARG A 83 -7.34 7.31 -5.38
N GLY A 84 -7.62 6.73 -6.53
CA GLY A 84 -6.72 6.85 -7.66
C GLY A 84 -7.34 6.52 -9.00
N ASN A 85 -6.58 6.85 -10.03
CA ASN A 85 -6.83 6.47 -11.41
C ASN A 85 -5.74 5.47 -11.84
N PHE A 86 -6.15 4.50 -12.64
CA PHE A 86 -5.40 3.31 -13.03
C PHE A 86 -5.18 3.23 -14.54
N GLU A 87 -5.72 4.18 -15.31
CA GLU A 87 -5.54 4.29 -16.77
C GLU A 87 -5.75 2.96 -17.53
N ASN A 88 -6.70 2.12 -17.09
CA ASN A 88 -6.97 0.78 -17.59
C ASN A 88 -5.79 -0.22 -17.46
N ASN A 89 -4.98 -0.09 -16.40
CA ASN A 89 -3.95 -1.04 -16.02
C ASN A 89 -3.99 -1.29 -14.48
N PRO A 90 -3.37 -2.35 -13.94
CA PRO A 90 -3.51 -2.69 -12.52
C PRO A 90 -2.71 -1.78 -11.57
N PHE A 91 -1.91 -0.85 -12.10
CA PHE A 91 -1.06 0.04 -11.34
C PHE A 91 -1.72 1.42 -11.21
N MET A 92 -1.61 2.03 -10.04
CA MET A 92 -2.18 3.34 -9.80
C MET A 92 -1.28 4.41 -10.42
N ASP A 93 -1.78 5.12 -11.43
CA ASP A 93 -1.05 6.17 -12.15
C ASP A 93 -1.13 7.53 -11.46
N SER A 94 -2.19 7.79 -10.69
CA SER A 94 -2.33 9.03 -9.92
C SER A 94 -3.29 8.88 -8.74
N GLY A 95 -3.17 9.78 -7.77
CA GLY A 95 -4.05 9.86 -6.61
C GLY A 95 -3.29 9.82 -5.29
N TRP A 96 -3.86 9.12 -4.31
CA TRP A 96 -3.25 8.94 -3.00
C TRP A 96 -3.53 7.56 -2.40
N ILE A 97 -2.59 7.08 -1.60
CA ILE A 97 -2.71 5.89 -0.75
C ILE A 97 -2.52 6.31 0.71
N GLN A 98 -3.34 5.80 1.61
CA GLN A 98 -3.17 5.91 3.05
C GLN A 98 -3.01 4.52 3.63
N ASN A 99 -1.89 4.29 4.32
CA ASN A 99 -1.57 3.04 4.97
C ASN A 99 -1.70 3.22 6.48
N HIS A 100 -2.46 2.32 7.12
CA HIS A 100 -2.43 2.13 8.56
C HIS A 100 -1.75 0.80 8.82
N ILE A 101 -0.63 0.82 9.52
CA ILE A 101 0.22 -0.34 9.69
C ILE A 101 0.32 -0.65 11.17
N ASN A 102 0.09 -1.91 11.51
CA ASN A 102 0.23 -2.43 12.85
C ASN A 102 1.23 -3.59 12.83
N CYS A 103 2.39 -3.39 13.45
CA CYS A 103 3.43 -4.40 13.55
C CYS A 103 3.43 -5.02 14.95
N GLN A 104 3.68 -6.33 15.00
CA GLN A 104 3.84 -7.10 16.22
C GLN A 104 4.90 -8.18 15.99
N GLY A 105 5.88 -8.27 16.89
CA GLY A 105 6.97 -9.19 16.68
C GLY A 105 8.19 -9.00 17.57
N TYR A 106 9.26 -9.66 17.15
CA TYR A 106 10.51 -9.76 17.89
C TYR A 106 11.26 -8.42 17.98
N ASP A 107 11.23 -7.61 16.92
CA ASP A 107 11.93 -6.32 16.83
C ASP A 107 11.03 -5.11 16.59
N ASP A 108 9.76 -5.32 16.20
CA ASP A 108 8.81 -4.26 15.96
C ASP A 108 7.45 -4.54 16.62
N ASN A 109 6.96 -3.56 17.38
CA ASN A 109 5.64 -3.54 18.00
C ASN A 109 4.95 -2.17 17.77
N GLY A 110 5.25 -1.55 16.63
CA GLY A 110 4.88 -0.20 16.27
C GLY A 110 3.53 -0.08 15.56
N HIS A 111 3.04 1.16 15.52
CA HIS A 111 1.89 1.58 14.75
C HIS A 111 2.29 2.76 13.88
N TYR A 112 1.92 2.71 12.61
CA TYR A 112 2.34 3.69 11.63
C TYR A 112 1.16 4.14 10.78
N ASN A 113 1.10 5.43 10.50
CA ASN A 113 0.17 5.98 9.51
C ASN A 113 0.96 6.77 8.49
N TYR A 114 0.88 6.31 7.23
CA TYR A 114 1.58 6.94 6.12
C TYR A 114 0.60 7.38 5.06
N LEU A 115 0.96 8.46 4.37
CA LEU A 115 0.23 8.98 3.22
C LEU A 115 1.19 9.05 2.04
N ILE A 116 0.81 8.44 0.94
CA ILE A 116 1.53 8.48 -0.32
C ILE A 116 0.70 9.27 -1.32
N VAL A 117 1.30 10.25 -2.00
CA VAL A 117 0.60 11.15 -2.92
C VAL A 117 1.34 11.30 -4.24
N HIS A 118 0.59 11.34 -5.34
CA HIS A 118 1.11 11.69 -6.67
C HIS A 118 1.27 13.21 -6.81
N GLU A 119 2.11 13.69 -7.75
CA GLU A 119 2.30 15.12 -8.04
C GLU A 119 1.02 15.91 -8.34
N THR A 120 -0.04 15.24 -8.77
CA THR A 120 -1.35 15.84 -9.02
C THR A 120 -2.15 16.11 -7.75
N ASP A 121 -1.74 15.58 -6.60
CA ASP A 121 -2.41 15.80 -5.31
C ASP A 121 -1.94 17.14 -4.69
N PRO A 122 -2.85 17.99 -4.17
CA PRO A 122 -2.48 19.27 -3.55
C PRO A 122 -1.54 19.17 -2.33
N ARG A 123 -1.34 17.97 -1.77
CA ARG A 123 -0.43 17.71 -0.66
C ARG A 123 1.01 17.42 -1.10
N TYR A 124 1.24 17.16 -2.40
CA TYR A 124 2.58 16.98 -2.96
C TYR A 124 3.44 18.24 -2.80
N ARG A 125 4.74 18.09 -2.54
CA ARG A 125 5.65 19.19 -2.19
C ARG A 125 6.91 19.30 -3.05
N ASP A 126 7.14 18.37 -3.97
CA ASP A 126 8.40 18.20 -4.70
C ASP A 126 9.61 18.07 -3.75
N ASN A 127 9.45 17.33 -2.66
CA ASN A 127 10.51 17.09 -1.69
C ASN A 127 11.30 15.83 -2.07
N PRO A 128 12.58 15.94 -2.45
CA PRO A 128 13.38 14.78 -2.85
C PRO A 128 13.58 13.77 -1.71
N ASP A 129 13.53 14.19 -0.45
CA ASP A 129 13.66 13.29 0.70
C ASP A 129 12.43 12.39 0.87
N TRP A 130 11.30 12.76 0.27
CA TRP A 130 10.04 12.03 0.31
C TRP A 130 9.73 11.32 -1.02
N SER A 131 10.54 11.54 -2.06
CA SER A 131 10.29 11.00 -3.38
C SER A 131 10.34 9.47 -3.38
N ILE A 132 9.27 8.87 -3.88
CA ILE A 132 9.16 7.45 -4.18
C ILE A 132 8.58 7.30 -5.59
N TRP A 133 8.91 6.22 -6.28
CA TRP A 133 8.33 5.86 -7.59
C TRP A 133 8.30 7.00 -8.64
N GLY A 134 9.29 7.90 -8.62
CA GLY A 134 9.37 9.06 -9.52
C GLY A 134 8.48 10.21 -9.08
N THR A 135 7.23 10.24 -9.54
CA THR A 135 6.28 11.34 -9.34
C THR A 135 5.44 11.21 -8.06
N TRP A 136 5.83 10.34 -7.14
CA TRP A 136 5.13 10.11 -5.88
C TRP A 136 5.96 10.58 -4.68
N GLU A 137 5.27 10.92 -3.60
CA GLU A 137 5.86 11.27 -2.33
C GLU A 137 5.28 10.45 -1.20
N TYR A 138 6.13 10.11 -0.24
CA TYR A 138 5.82 9.42 1.00
C TYR A 138 5.86 10.39 2.19
N HIS A 139 4.74 10.49 2.90
CA HIS A 139 4.54 11.37 4.05
C HIS A 139 4.28 10.54 5.31
N VAL A 140 5.10 10.73 6.33
CA VAL A 140 4.85 10.15 7.66
C VAL A 140 3.83 11.01 8.40
N LEU A 141 2.66 10.44 8.72
CA LEU A 141 1.63 11.14 9.49
C LEU A 141 1.80 10.89 10.99
N THR A 142 1.96 9.62 11.40
CA THR A 142 2.23 9.23 12.79
C THR A 142 3.09 7.99 12.84
N GLU A 143 3.92 7.88 13.87
CA GLU A 143 4.80 6.75 14.10
C GLU A 143 4.91 6.49 15.61
N SER A 144 4.78 5.22 16.02
CA SER A 144 4.96 4.83 17.42
C SER A 144 6.30 5.32 17.97
N GLY A 145 6.28 5.95 19.15
CA GLY A 145 7.48 6.48 19.80
C GLY A 145 7.95 7.84 19.28
N VAL A 146 7.38 8.36 18.19
CA VAL A 146 7.67 9.69 17.65
C VAL A 146 6.48 10.62 17.90
N GLY A 147 6.73 11.84 18.38
CA GLY A 147 5.68 12.77 18.82
C GLY A 147 4.74 13.21 17.68
N ASN A 148 3.45 12.83 17.78
CA ASN A 148 2.42 12.97 16.74
C ASN A 148 1.73 14.35 16.66
N LEU A 149 2.36 15.44 17.12
CA LEU A 149 1.73 16.76 17.14
C LEU A 149 2.49 17.76 16.27
N VAL A 150 2.11 17.85 15.00
CA VAL A 150 2.39 19.05 14.21
C VAL A 150 1.42 20.13 14.69
N ARG A 151 1.94 21.19 15.31
CA ARG A 151 1.16 22.35 15.77
C ARG A 151 0.28 22.85 14.61
N PRO A 152 -1.03 23.14 14.80
CA PRO A 152 -1.86 23.68 13.73
C PRO A 152 -1.20 24.91 13.11
N MET A 153 -1.02 24.91 11.79
CA MET A 153 -0.66 26.12 11.04
C MET A 153 -1.73 27.17 11.32
N VAL A 154 -1.34 28.28 11.94
CA VAL A 154 -2.21 29.45 12.06
C VAL A 154 -2.45 29.98 10.65
N PRO A 155 -3.70 30.07 10.16
CA PRO A 155 -4.00 30.67 8.85
C PRO A 155 -3.58 32.16 8.83
N PRO A 156 -3.26 32.73 7.66
CA PRO A 156 -2.82 34.13 7.52
C PRO A 156 -3.88 35.14 7.99
#